data_AF-A0A1B4V1W5-F1
#
_entry.id   AF-A0A1B4V1W5-F1
#
_cell.length_a   1.000
_cell.length_b   1.000
_cell.length_c   1.000
_cell.angle_alpha   90.00
_cell.angle_beta   90.00
_cell.angle_gamma   90.00
#
_symmetry.space_group_name_H-M   'P 1'
#
loop_
_entity.id
_entity.type
_entity.pdbx_description
1 polymer ?
#
loop_
_entity_poly.entity_id
_entity_poly.type
_entity_poly.pdbx_seq_one_letter_code
_entity_poly.pdbx_strand_id
1 'polypeptide(L)'
;MATTTTLKLPDKLKARIARLARETGRSPHSLMVEALEREVAREERMREFVREAIAADTAVEEGAAVYRAEDVHAWLDRLARHRKAPRPKAWRR
;
A
#
# COMPACT_ATOMS: atom_id res chain seq x y z
N MET A 1 -0.44 6.80 -24.98
CA MET A 1 -1.09 8.06 -25.45
C MET A 1 -1.75 8.71 -24.24
N ALA A 2 -1.48 9.97 -23.95
CA ALA A 2 -2.15 10.69 -22.87
C ALA A 2 -3.48 11.27 -23.38
N THR A 3 -4.58 10.98 -22.69
CA THR A 3 -5.90 11.49 -23.05
C THR A 3 -6.26 12.64 -22.12
N THR A 4 -6.71 13.77 -22.67
CA THR A 4 -7.11 14.92 -21.85
C THR A 4 -8.44 14.66 -21.17
N THR A 5 -8.48 14.80 -19.85
CA THR A 5 -9.71 14.74 -19.05
C THR A 5 -9.95 16.07 -18.36
N THR A 6 -11.11 16.67 -18.59
CA THR A 6 -11.49 17.92 -17.92
C THR A 6 -12.06 17.63 -16.54
N LEU A 7 -11.36 18.09 -15.49
CA LEU A 7 -11.78 17.94 -14.10
C LEU A 7 -12.32 19.27 -13.57
N LYS A 8 -13.56 19.26 -13.07
CA LYS A 8 -14.11 20.42 -12.34
C LYS A 8 -13.60 20.39 -10.91
N LEU A 9 -12.80 21.38 -10.54
CA LEU A 9 -12.29 21.55 -9.19
C LEU A 9 -13.03 22.69 -8.49
N PRO A 10 -13.42 22.53 -7.21
CA PRO A 10 -13.88 23.65 -6.40
C PRO A 10 -12.81 24.74 -6.34
N ASP A 11 -13.21 26.02 -6.41
CA ASP A 11 -12.28 27.15 -6.46
C ASP A 11 -11.27 27.16 -5.30
N LYS A 12 -11.74 26.81 -4.10
CA LYS A 12 -10.89 26.69 -2.90
C LYS A 12 -9.78 25.65 -3.08
N LEU A 13 -10.08 24.51 -3.71
CA LEU A 13 -9.09 23.47 -3.96
C LEU A 13 -8.09 23.90 -5.04
N LYS A 14 -8.59 24.50 -6.13
CA LYS A 14 -7.75 25.05 -7.20
C LYS A 14 -6.74 26.08 -6.67
N ALA A 15 -7.19 27.00 -5.80
CA ALA A 15 -6.32 28.00 -5.17
C ALA A 15 -5.24 27.37 -4.28
N ARG A 16 -5.59 26.33 -3.49
CA ARG A 16 -4.63 25.60 -2.65
C ARG A 16 -3.57 24.88 -3.49
N ILE A 17 -3.98 24.23 -4.58
CA ILE A 17 -3.06 23.54 -5.51
C ILE A 17 -2.11 24.55 -6.15
N ALA A 18 -2.62 25.68 -6.63
CA ALA A 18 -1.79 26.73 -7.25
C ALA A 18 -0.75 27.30 -6.27
N ARG A 19 -1.14 27.52 -5.01
CA ARG A 19 -0.22 27.98 -3.96
C ARG A 19 0.87 26.94 -3.68
N LEU A 20 0.49 25.67 -3.45
CA LEU A 20 1.43 24.60 -3.15
C LEU A 20 2.40 24.35 -4.33
N ALA A 21 1.90 24.41 -5.55
CA ALA A 21 2.71 24.30 -6.76
C ALA A 21 3.79 25.41 -6.81
N ARG A 22 3.42 26.66 -6.49
CA ARG A 22 4.38 27.77 -6.38
C ARG A 22 5.42 27.55 -5.28
N GLU A 23 4.99 27.18 -4.08
CA GLU A 23 5.86 26.96 -2.92
C GLU A 23 6.87 25.82 -3.16
N THR A 24 6.48 24.82 -3.96
CA THR A 24 7.31 23.65 -4.27
C THR A 24 8.08 23.76 -5.60
N GLY A 25 7.91 24.85 -6.36
CA GLY A 25 8.54 25.03 -7.66
C GLY A 25 8.01 24.08 -8.76
N ARG A 26 6.78 23.60 -8.62
CA ARG A 26 6.15 22.60 -9.50
C ARG A 26 5.01 23.20 -10.30
N SER A 27 4.60 22.53 -11.39
CA SER A 27 3.38 22.94 -12.10
C SER A 27 2.13 22.41 -11.39
N PRO A 28 1.03 23.17 -11.34
CA PRO A 28 -0.25 22.67 -10.81
C PRO A 28 -0.69 21.35 -11.45
N HIS A 29 -0.46 21.21 -12.76
CA HIS A 29 -0.78 19.99 -13.50
C HIS A 29 0.01 18.78 -12.99
N SER A 30 1.34 18.89 -12.88
CA SER A 30 2.18 17.80 -12.35
C SER A 30 1.77 17.37 -10.94
N LEU A 31 1.39 18.34 -10.10
CA LEU A 31 0.94 18.08 -8.74
C LEU A 31 -0.39 17.32 -8.71
N MET A 32 -1.32 17.69 -9.60
CA MET A 32 -2.61 17.00 -9.72
C MET A 32 -2.42 15.57 -10.22
N VAL A 33 -1.59 15.36 -11.25
CA VAL A 33 -1.33 14.02 -11.80
C VAL A 33 -0.70 13.11 -10.75
N GLU A 34 0.36 13.57 -10.08
CA GLU A 34 1.01 12.78 -9.02
C GLU A 34 0.07 12.49 -7.84
N ALA A 35 -0.82 13.43 -7.48
CA ALA A 35 -1.80 13.19 -6.43
C ALA A 35 -2.78 12.08 -6.82
N LEU A 36 -3.23 12.05 -8.09
CA LEU A 36 -4.11 11.00 -8.60
C LEU A 36 -3.38 9.66 -8.67
N GLU A 37 -2.15 9.62 -9.17
CA GLU A 37 -1.34 8.39 -9.20
C GLU A 37 -1.15 7.80 -7.81
N ARG A 38 -0.83 8.64 -6.81
CA ARG A 38 -0.70 8.21 -5.42
C ARG A 38 -1.99 7.62 -4.87
N GLU A 39 -3.14 8.24 -5.17
CA GLU A 39 -4.43 7.75 -4.67
C GLU A 39 -4.85 6.45 -5.35
N VAL A 40 -4.67 6.33 -6.67
CA VAL A 40 -4.91 5.09 -7.41
C VAL A 40 -4.05 3.96 -6.84
N ALA A 41 -2.75 4.19 -6.70
CA ALA A 41 -1.84 3.19 -6.14
C ALA A 41 -2.16 2.85 -4.67
N ARG A 42 -2.73 3.78 -3.89
CA ARG A 42 -3.20 3.51 -2.52
C ARG A 42 -4.41 2.60 -2.53
N GLU A 43 -5.40 2.90 -3.37
CA GLU A 43 -6.62 2.12 -3.51
C GLU A 43 -6.37 0.70 -4.05
N GLU A 44 -5.49 0.57 -5.04
CA GLU A 44 -5.09 -0.73 -5.58
C GLU A 44 -4.43 -1.61 -4.52
N ARG A 45 -3.45 -1.06 -3.78
CA ARG A 45 -2.77 -1.78 -2.68
C ARG A 45 -3.73 -2.16 -1.56
N MET A 46 -4.67 -1.29 -1.20
CA MET A 46 -5.66 -1.59 -0.18
C MET A 46 -6.56 -2.76 -0.62
N ARG A 47 -7.04 -2.74 -1.87
CA ARG A 47 -7.87 -3.82 -2.42
C ARG A 47 -7.10 -5.13 -2.52
N GLU A 48 -5.83 -5.09 -2.90
CA GLU A 48 -4.95 -6.24 -2.91
C GLU A 48 -4.76 -6.82 -1.51
N PHE A 49 -4.40 -5.98 -0.54
CA PHE A 49 -4.25 -6.38 0.85
C PHE A 49 -5.52 -7.05 1.41
N VAL A 50 -6.70 -6.48 1.13
CA VAL A 50 -7.98 -7.09 1.56
C VAL A 50 -8.22 -8.44 0.89
N ARG A 51 -7.93 -8.58 -0.41
CA ARG A 51 -8.05 -9.87 -1.10
C ARG A 51 -7.12 -10.92 -0.52
N GLU A 52 -5.87 -10.55 -0.24
CA GLU A 52 -4.89 -11.44 0.39
C GLU A 52 -5.31 -11.84 1.80
N ALA A 53 -5.85 -10.90 2.59
CA ALA A 53 -6.34 -11.19 3.94
C ALA A 53 -7.51 -12.18 3.91
N ILE A 54 -8.48 -11.99 3.01
CA ILE A 54 -9.61 -12.93 2.85
C ILE A 54 -9.11 -14.31 2.41
N ALA A 55 -8.19 -14.38 1.44
CA ALA A 55 -7.64 -15.65 0.99
C ALA A 55 -6.86 -16.37 2.11
N ALA A 56 -6.10 -15.62 2.92
CA ALA A 56 -5.39 -16.16 4.08
C ALA A 56 -6.37 -16.69 5.13
N ASP A 57 -7.46 -15.97 5.41
CA ASP A 57 -8.51 -16.38 6.35
C ASP A 57 -9.19 -17.68 5.90
N THR A 58 -9.62 -17.76 4.63
CA THR A 58 -10.14 -19.01 4.04
C THR A 58 -9.14 -20.16 4.18
N ALA A 59 -7.87 -19.93 3.88
CA ALA A 59 -6.85 -20.97 3.99
C ALA A 59 -6.69 -21.47 5.45
N VAL A 60 -6.78 -20.59 6.44
CA VAL A 60 -6.74 -20.98 7.86
C VAL A 60 -7.94 -21.86 8.22
N GLU A 61 -9.14 -21.53 7.76
CA GLU A 61 -10.33 -22.36 7.95
C GLU A 61 -10.20 -23.73 7.25
N GLU A 62 -9.48 -23.79 6.13
CA GLU A 62 -9.16 -25.03 5.40
C GLU A 62 -8.00 -25.85 6.02
N GLY A 63 -7.41 -25.39 7.14
CA GLY A 63 -6.33 -26.10 7.84
C GLY A 63 -4.92 -25.70 7.42
N ALA A 64 -4.73 -24.48 6.88
CA ALA A 64 -3.40 -23.96 6.66
C ALA A 64 -2.66 -23.75 7.99
N ALA A 65 -1.35 -23.97 7.97
CA ALA A 65 -0.51 -23.77 9.13
C ALA A 65 -0.51 -22.28 9.57
N VAL A 66 -0.88 -22.03 10.83
CA VAL A 66 -0.79 -20.71 11.46
C VAL A 66 0.40 -20.65 12.41
N TYR A 67 0.98 -19.47 12.55
CA TYR A 67 2.18 -19.22 13.35
C TYR A 67 1.87 -18.15 14.40
N ARG A 68 2.52 -18.18 15.56
CA ARG A 68 2.39 -17.09 16.53
C ARG A 68 3.10 -15.85 15.99
N ALA A 69 2.51 -14.68 16.17
CA ALA A 69 3.07 -13.42 15.68
C ALA A 69 4.47 -13.16 16.26
N GLU A 70 4.68 -13.48 17.53
CA GLU A 70 5.96 -13.31 18.23
C GLU A 70 7.07 -14.17 17.58
N ASP A 71 6.75 -15.41 17.23
CA ASP A 71 7.69 -16.34 16.58
C ASP A 71 8.06 -15.88 15.16
N VAL A 72 7.08 -15.33 14.44
CA VAL A 72 7.29 -14.75 13.11
C VAL A 72 8.15 -13.50 13.19
N HIS A 73 7.87 -12.57 14.11
CA HIS A 73 8.68 -11.36 14.30
C HIS A 73 10.13 -11.70 14.67
N ALA A 74 10.33 -12.59 15.65
CA ALA A 74 11.67 -13.04 16.03
C ALA A 74 12.40 -13.73 14.86
N TRP A 75 11.68 -14.45 14.00
CA TRP A 75 12.24 -15.03 12.79
C TRP A 75 12.64 -13.98 11.76
N LEU A 76 11.80 -12.96 11.51
CA LEU A 76 12.13 -11.86 10.59
C LEU A 76 13.39 -11.10 11.02
N ASP A 77 13.55 -10.83 12.32
CA ASP A 77 14.76 -10.21 12.87
C ASP A 77 16.01 -11.06 12.66
N ARG A 78 15.90 -12.39 12.74
CA ARG A 78 17.01 -13.30 12.41
C ARG A 78 17.25 -13.31 10.91
N LEU A 79 16.21 -13.32 10.09
CA LEU A 79 16.30 -13.38 8.63
C LEU A 79 16.99 -12.13 8.05
N ALA A 80 16.71 -10.96 8.62
CA ALA A 80 17.34 -9.69 8.22
C ALA A 80 18.86 -9.71 8.41
N ARG A 81 19.36 -10.41 9.45
CA ARG A 81 20.79 -10.57 9.75
C ARG A 81 21.41 -11.76 9.02
N HIS A 82 20.64 -12.83 8.84
CA HIS A 82 21.07 -14.09 8.24
C HIS A 82 19.99 -14.59 7.27
N ARG A 83 20.22 -14.40 5.97
CA ARG A 83 19.28 -14.73 4.88
C ARG A 83 18.80 -16.20 4.82
N LYS A 84 19.31 -17.08 5.68
CA LYS A 84 18.95 -18.50 5.75
C LYS A 84 18.37 -18.91 7.11
N ALA A 85 17.80 -17.97 7.88
CA ALA A 85 17.17 -18.30 9.16
C ALA A 85 15.97 -19.27 8.98
N PRO A 86 15.89 -20.38 9.75
CA PRO A 86 14.81 -21.35 9.61
C PRO A 86 13.47 -20.76 10.08
N ARG A 87 12.39 -21.14 9.40
CA ARG A 87 11.02 -20.69 9.69
C ARG A 87 10.57 -21.12 11.09
N PRO A 88 9.66 -20.36 11.74
CA PRO A 88 9.11 -20.75 13.02
C PRO A 88 8.26 -22.02 12.93
N LYS A 89 8.06 -22.69 14.06
CA LYS A 89 7.18 -23.85 14.14
C LYS A 89 5.72 -23.39 14.04
N ALA A 90 4.90 -24.11 13.27
CA ALA A 90 3.47 -23.85 13.21
C ALA A 90 2.85 -24.05 14.60
N TRP A 91 2.00 -23.11 15.02
CA TRP A 91 1.25 -23.18 16.27
C TRP A 91 0.05 -24.11 16.14
N ARG A 92 -0.69 -24.03 15.02
CA ARG A 92 -1.79 -24.95 14.68
C ARG A 92 -1.66 -25.38 13.22
N ARG A 93 -2.00 -26.64 12.99
CA ARG A 93 -2.19 -27.25 11.67
C ARG A 93 -3.65 -27.61 11.52
#